data_AF-A0A1F5J910-F1
#
_entry.id   AF-A0A1F5J910-F1
#
_cell.length_a   1.000
_cell.length_b   1.000
_cell.length_c   1.000
_cell.angle_alpha   90.00
_cell.angle_beta   90.00
_cell.angle_gamma   90.00
#
_symmetry.space_group_name_H-M   'P 1'
#
loop_
_entity.id
_entity.type
_entity.pdbx_description
1 polymer ?
#
loop_
_entity_poly.entity_id
_entity_poly.type
_entity_poly.pdbx_seq_one_letter_code
_entity_poly.pdbx_strand_id
1 'polypeptide(L)'
;MDDFEKMKKRLLKNPEFKKLYEDSRPEFEIARAVIRARIEKGLTQKQLAEKLHTGQSVISRVERANTTPSLSFLKRLASALNTTLQVQFK
;
A
#
# COMPACT_ATOMS: atom_id res chain seq x y z
N MET A 1 -3.18 -15.66 -16.47
CA MET A 1 -3.50 -15.39 -15.05
C MET A 1 -3.31 -16.60 -14.12
N ASP A 2 -3.06 -17.81 -14.64
CA ASP A 2 -3.02 -19.07 -13.87
C ASP A 2 -1.64 -19.39 -13.23
N ASP A 3 -0.52 -18.95 -13.83
CA ASP A 3 0.82 -19.29 -13.32
C ASP A 3 1.21 -18.61 -12.01
N PHE A 4 0.79 -17.35 -11.80
CA PHE A 4 1.12 -16.62 -10.58
C PHE A 4 0.44 -17.23 -9.35
N GLU A 5 -0.84 -17.58 -9.45
CA GLU A 5 -1.58 -18.19 -8.35
C GLU A 5 -1.08 -19.61 -8.04
N LYS A 6 -0.71 -20.38 -9.06
CA LYS A 6 -0.06 -21.69 -8.89
C LYS A 6 1.32 -21.56 -8.22
N MET A 7 2.13 -20.61 -8.64
CA MET A 7 3.45 -20.34 -8.05
C MET A 7 3.32 -19.89 -6.59
N LYS A 8 2.42 -18.95 -6.32
CA LYS A 8 2.10 -18.48 -4.96
C LYS A 8 1.67 -19.61 -4.03
N LYS A 9 0.75 -20.48 -4.49
CA LYS A 9 0.33 -21.65 -3.70
C LYS A 9 1.49 -22.59 -3.37
N ARG A 10 2.48 -22.75 -4.27
CA ARG A 10 3.68 -23.55 -4.00
C ARG A 10 4.58 -22.87 -2.96
N LEU A 11 4.83 -21.57 -3.11
CA LEU A 11 5.69 -20.82 -2.20
C LEU A 11 5.10 -20.72 -0.77
N LEU A 12 3.78 -20.57 -0.66
CA LEU A 12 3.08 -20.54 0.65
C LEU A 12 3.14 -21.87 1.43
N LYS A 13 3.60 -22.98 0.83
CA LYS A 13 3.86 -24.22 1.57
C LYS A 13 5.14 -24.15 2.41
N ASN A 14 6.06 -23.25 2.08
CA ASN A 14 7.24 -23.01 2.90
C ASN A 14 6.83 -22.14 4.12
N PRO A 15 7.01 -22.61 5.36
CA PRO A 15 6.61 -21.87 6.57
C PRO A 15 7.29 -20.51 6.73
N GLU A 16 8.58 -20.39 6.37
CA GLU A 16 9.29 -19.10 6.43
C GLU A 16 8.75 -18.12 5.39
N PHE A 17 8.53 -18.58 4.16
CA PHE A 17 7.92 -17.75 3.12
C PHE A 17 6.49 -17.35 3.50
N LYS A 18 5.71 -18.28 4.05
CA LYS A 18 4.35 -18.00 4.51
C LYS A 18 4.35 -16.94 5.62
N LYS A 19 5.24 -17.06 6.60
CA LYS A 19 5.38 -16.07 7.68
C LYS A 19 5.74 -14.70 7.13
N LEU A 20 6.77 -14.60 6.28
CA LEU A 20 7.15 -13.34 5.63
C LEU A 20 6.03 -12.74 4.75
N TYR A 21 5.29 -13.60 4.06
CA TYR A 21 4.14 -13.19 3.24
C TYR A 21 2.97 -12.68 4.10
N GLU A 22 2.70 -13.31 5.25
CA GLU A 22 1.67 -12.88 6.18
C GLU A 22 2.07 -11.60 6.93
N ASP A 23 3.32 -11.51 7.38
CA ASP A 23 3.87 -10.34 8.08
C ASP A 23 3.88 -9.08 7.18
N SER A 24 4.03 -9.25 5.86
CA SER A 24 3.98 -8.15 4.88
C SER A 24 2.56 -7.80 4.39
N ARG A 25 1.52 -8.53 4.82
CA ARG A 25 0.12 -8.23 4.43
C ARG A 25 -0.31 -6.81 4.79
N PRO A 26 0.01 -6.25 5.97
CA PRO A 26 -0.40 -4.89 6.32
C PRO A 26 0.11 -3.84 5.31
N GLU A 27 1.36 -3.94 4.86
CA GLU A 27 1.94 -3.06 3.85
C GLU A 27 1.20 -3.16 2.51
N PHE A 28 0.85 -4.38 2.08
CA PHE A 28 0.06 -4.59 0.86
C PHE A 28 -1.39 -4.10 0.99
N GLU A 29 -2.00 -4.18 2.17
CA GLU A 29 -3.33 -3.60 2.42
C GLU A 29 -3.28 -2.07 2.39
N ILE A 30 -2.27 -1.46 3.03
CA ILE A 30 -2.03 -0.01 2.96
C ILE A 30 -1.84 0.44 1.50
N ALA A 31 -0.95 -0.23 0.76
CA ALA A 31 -0.67 0.08 -0.63
C ALA A 31 -1.95 0.05 -1.49
N ARG A 32 -2.77 -1.00 -1.34
CA ARG A 32 -4.05 -1.12 -2.07
C ARG A 32 -5.05 -0.04 -1.69
N ALA A 33 -5.16 0.29 -0.40
CA ALA A 33 -6.04 1.34 0.07
C ALA A 33 -5.63 2.71 -0.51
N VAL A 34 -4.33 3.03 -0.52
CA VAL A 34 -3.80 4.27 -1.09
C VAL A 34 -4.02 4.34 -2.60
N ILE A 35 -3.71 3.28 -3.35
CA ILE A 35 -3.94 3.21 -4.80
C ILE A 35 -5.42 3.45 -5.12
N ARG A 36 -6.32 2.76 -4.41
CA ARG A 36 -7.77 2.88 -4.62
C ARG A 36 -8.23 4.32 -4.40
N ALA A 37 -7.92 4.87 -3.23
CA ALA A 37 -8.33 6.24 -2.90
C ALA A 37 -7.75 7.27 -3.88
N ARG A 38 -6.49 7.09 -4.33
CA ARG A 38 -5.88 7.97 -5.33
C ARG A 38 -6.62 7.93 -6.67
N ILE A 39 -6.95 6.73 -7.16
CA ILE A 39 -7.67 6.53 -8.42
C ILE A 39 -9.09 7.10 -8.33
N GLU A 40 -9.80 6.88 -7.23
CA GLU A 40 -11.15 7.44 -6.98
C GLU A 40 -11.16 8.97 -7.00
N LYS A 41 -10.06 9.61 -6.59
CA LYS A 41 -9.88 11.07 -6.69
C LYS A 41 -9.35 11.55 -8.04
N GLY A 42 -9.13 10.65 -9.00
CA GLY A 42 -8.62 10.98 -10.34
C GLY A 42 -7.19 11.53 -10.34
N LEU A 43 -6.38 11.19 -9.34
CA LEU A 43 -5.03 11.72 -9.18
C LEU A 43 -3.96 10.79 -9.75
N THR A 44 -2.95 11.36 -10.39
CA THR A 44 -1.68 10.67 -10.67
C THR A 44 -0.82 10.61 -9.40
N GLN A 45 0.18 9.72 -9.37
CA GLN A 45 1.15 9.66 -8.25
C GLN A 45 1.88 11.01 -8.06
N LYS A 46 2.19 11.70 -9.17
CA LYS A 46 2.84 13.02 -9.15
C LYS A 46 1.94 14.07 -8.49
N GLN A 47 0.67 14.14 -8.89
CA GLN A 47 -0.28 15.10 -8.30
C GLN A 47 -0.54 14.84 -6.82
N LEU A 48 -0.61 13.57 -6.40
CA LEU A 48 -0.72 13.23 -4.98
C LEU A 48 0.54 13.65 -4.21
N ALA A 49 1.73 13.44 -4.80
CA ALA A 49 2.99 13.86 -4.20
C ALA A 49 3.07 15.38 -4.03
N GLU A 50 2.62 16.14 -5.04
CA GLU A 50 2.52 17.61 -5.00
C GLU A 50 1.60 18.09 -3.88
N LYS A 51 0.39 17.50 -3.76
CA LYS A 51 -0.55 17.77 -2.65
C LYS A 51 0.04 17.49 -1.28
N LEU A 52 0.95 16.53 -1.19
CA LEU A 52 1.62 16.14 0.05
C LEU A 52 2.93 16.88 0.29
N HIS A 53 3.37 17.75 -0.62
CA HIS A 53 4.71 18.35 -0.57
C HIS A 53 5.81 17.29 -0.38
N THR A 54 5.78 16.24 -1.21
CA THR A 54 6.76 15.15 -1.21
C THR A 54 7.14 14.74 -2.65
N GLY A 55 8.07 13.80 -2.79
CA GLY A 55 8.49 13.29 -4.10
C GLY A 55 7.57 12.18 -4.62
N GLN A 56 7.37 12.11 -5.95
CA GLN A 56 6.60 11.03 -6.59
C GLN A 56 7.19 9.64 -6.29
N SER A 57 8.50 9.53 -6.10
CA SER A 57 9.17 8.29 -5.66
C SER A 57 8.73 7.82 -4.26
N VAL A 58 8.32 8.73 -3.37
CA VAL A 58 7.80 8.39 -2.05
C VAL A 58 6.43 7.72 -2.20
N ILE A 59 5.55 8.31 -3.01
CA ILE A 59 4.22 7.73 -3.30
C ILE A 59 4.38 6.37 -4.00
N SER A 60 5.29 6.26 -4.96
CA SER A 60 5.57 5.01 -5.64
C SER A 60 6.02 3.90 -4.68
N ARG A 61 6.90 4.21 -3.71
CA ARG A 61 7.34 3.21 -2.72
C ARG A 61 6.20 2.73 -1.82
N VAL A 62 5.30 3.63 -1.41
CA VAL A 62 4.12 3.26 -0.62
C VAL A 62 3.16 2.40 -1.43
N GLU A 63 2.86 2.78 -2.67
CA GLU A 63 1.95 2.01 -3.54
C GLU A 63 2.51 0.64 -3.97
N ARG A 64 3.84 0.46 -3.89
CA ARG A 64 4.50 -0.83 -4.17
C ARG A 64 4.69 -1.68 -2.92
N ALA A 65 4.27 -1.22 -1.75
CA ALA A 65 4.55 -1.86 -0.46
C ALA A 65 6.06 -2.05 -0.19
N ASN A 66 6.91 -1.20 -0.78
CA ASN A 66 8.37 -1.25 -0.62
C ASN A 66 8.85 -0.51 0.65
N THR A 67 7.92 0.04 1.43
CA THR A 67 8.19 0.77 2.67
C THR A 67 6.97 0.72 3.57
N THR A 68 7.19 0.71 4.88
CA THR A 68 6.14 0.86 5.87
C THR A 68 5.99 2.35 6.19
N PRO A 69 4.93 3.03 5.68
CA PRO A 69 4.74 4.45 5.96
C PRO A 69 4.41 4.67 7.44
N SER A 70 4.91 5.77 8.01
CA SER A 70 4.56 6.15 9.37
C SER A 70 3.08 6.50 9.50
N LEU A 71 2.53 6.36 10.71
CA LEU A 71 1.16 6.79 10.99
C LEU A 71 0.94 8.28 10.67
N SER A 72 1.94 9.13 10.91
CA SER A 72 1.88 10.56 10.56
C SER A 72 1.78 10.78 9.05
N PHE A 73 2.48 9.99 8.24
CA PHE A 73 2.38 10.05 6.79
C PHE A 73 1.01 9.57 6.30
N LEU A 74 0.47 8.48 6.89
CA LEU A 74 -0.87 7.99 6.59
C LEU A 74 -1.97 9.02 6.88
N LYS A 75 -1.85 9.77 7.98
CA LYS A 75 -2.77 10.88 8.29
C LYS A 75 -2.71 11.99 7.24
N ARG A 76 -1.51 12.37 6.81
CA ARG A 76 -1.33 13.37 5.73
C ARG A 76 -1.90 12.88 4.40
N LEU A 77 -1.68 11.61 4.06
CA LEU A 77 -2.28 10.96 2.89
C LEU A 77 -3.80 11.06 2.93
N ALA A 78 -4.41 10.68 4.06
CA ALA A 78 -5.86 10.73 4.23
C ALA A 78 -6.40 12.16 4.01
N SER A 79 -5.75 13.16 4.60
CA SER A 79 -6.09 14.57 4.40
C SER A 79 -5.92 15.02 2.93
N ALA A 80 -4.81 14.70 2.27
CA ALA A 80 -4.57 15.05 0.87
C ALA A 80 -5.57 14.39 -0.11
N LEU A 81 -6.10 13.23 0.28
CA LEU A 81 -7.09 12.46 -0.46
C LEU A 81 -8.53 12.77 -0.03
N ASN A 82 -8.77 13.73 0.87
CA ASN A 82 -10.09 14.00 1.45
C ASN A 82 -10.81 12.73 1.92
N THR A 83 -10.11 11.91 2.70
CA THR A 83 -10.61 10.68 3.32
C THR A 83 -10.20 10.62 4.81
N THR A 84 -10.63 9.57 5.50
CA THR A 84 -10.33 9.33 6.92
C THR A 84 -9.48 8.08 7.09
N LEU A 85 -8.46 8.14 7.95
CA LEU A 85 -7.68 6.98 8.34
C LEU A 85 -8.43 6.19 9.42
N GLN A 86 -8.74 4.93 9.14
CA GLN A 86 -9.35 3.99 10.09
C GLN A 86 -8.40 2.82 10.35
N VAL A 87 -8.23 2.46 11.63
CA VAL A 87 -7.44 1.29 12.06
C VAL A 87 -8.38 0.33 12.77
N GLN A 88 -8.32 -0.94 12.40
CA GLN A 88 -9.11 -2.02 13.01
C GLN A 88 -8.20 -3.23 13.25
N PHE A 89 -8.24 -3.77 14.46
CA PHE A 89 -7.67 -5.08 14.77
C PHE A 89 -8.70 -6.15 14.39
N LYS A 90 -8.25 -7.22 13.73
CA LYS A 90 -9.06 -8.37 13.33
C LYS A 90 -8.60 -9.61 14.05
#